data_AF-A0A4S3JD43-F1
#
_entry.id   AF-A0A4S3JD43-F1
#
_cell.length_a   1.000
_cell.length_b   1.000
_cell.length_c   1.000
_cell.angle_alpha   90.00
_cell.angle_beta   90.00
_cell.angle_gamma   90.00
#
_symmetry.space_group_name_H-M   'P 1'
#
loop_
_entity.id
_entity.type
_entity.pdbx_description
1 polymer ?
#
loop_
_entity_poly.entity_id
_entity_poly.type
_entity_poly.pdbx_seq_one_letter_code
_entity_poly.pdbx_strand_id
1 'polypeptide(L)'
;MATARKILLSPSDSGVFSSGIREDSARTANEVLQEDLEKHHVYFNDMGFHNHIVHHVLTIFALGASPEEIKAAYNKDKSYQRPALPADQTVIQSLYDKAEFQKCLGRHKNYPNFLAYFQQEMERKGVENVINEYLFSGDELAENLLSRLFGGLLHPLIHLGFGIEFDQPAIIAEALAQTAIHEDWMSPMFLWPAEKAAGGIGKPGKKTMVQILEEMRANKKLASSAHFNDANKMRDGVLQRAPEEMIRYAAEFTVSSDQLEEKLVEMIDTVGKEESEHALYLNTDEH
;
A
#
# COMPACT_ATOMS: atom_id res chain seq x y z
N MET A 1 2.36 -23.83 8.05
CA MET A 1 1.72 -22.53 8.24
C MET A 1 2.71 -21.45 7.87
N ALA A 2 2.22 -20.36 7.29
CA ALA A 2 3.03 -19.16 7.08
C ALA A 2 3.47 -18.58 8.44
N THR A 3 4.60 -17.87 8.44
CA THR A 3 5.11 -17.18 9.64
C THR A 3 5.64 -15.82 9.22
N ALA A 4 6.10 -15.00 10.18
CA ALA A 4 6.69 -13.71 9.88
C ALA A 4 7.96 -13.80 9.00
N ARG A 5 8.55 -14.99 8.83
CA ARG A 5 9.77 -15.21 8.03
C ARG A 5 9.61 -16.22 6.91
N LYS A 6 8.42 -16.83 6.79
CA LYS A 6 8.17 -17.92 5.86
C LYS A 6 6.87 -17.69 5.11
N ILE A 7 6.98 -17.56 3.79
CA ILE A 7 5.86 -17.57 2.87
C ILE A 7 5.34 -19.00 2.73
N LEU A 8 4.02 -19.16 2.84
CA LEU A 8 3.35 -20.43 2.60
C LEU A 8 1.91 -20.21 2.17
N LEU A 9 1.72 -20.22 0.85
CA LEU A 9 0.46 -20.28 0.14
C LEU A 9 0.06 -21.74 -0.12
N SER A 10 -1.25 -21.91 -0.22
CA SER A 10 -1.96 -23.12 -0.60
C SER A 10 -3.22 -22.72 -1.38
N PRO A 11 -3.94 -23.67 -2.01
CA PRO A 11 -5.18 -23.35 -2.70
C PRO A 11 -6.30 -22.75 -1.83
N SER A 12 -6.22 -22.86 -0.50
CA SER A 12 -7.15 -22.16 0.40
C SER A 12 -6.82 -20.68 0.60
N ASP A 13 -5.60 -20.26 0.27
CA ASP A 13 -5.13 -18.87 0.38
C ASP A 13 -5.45 -18.15 -0.94
N SER A 14 -6.74 -18.12 -1.28
CA SER A 14 -7.19 -17.75 -2.62
C SER A 14 -7.38 -16.25 -2.84
N GLY A 15 -7.24 -15.44 -1.78
CA GLY A 15 -7.67 -14.05 -1.77
C GLY A 15 -9.18 -13.87 -1.90
N VAL A 16 -9.62 -12.63 -2.05
CA VAL A 16 -11.03 -12.23 -2.12
C VAL A 16 -11.68 -12.71 -3.42
N PHE A 17 -10.91 -12.69 -4.52
CA PHE A 17 -11.32 -13.25 -5.81
C PHE A 17 -10.27 -14.21 -6.33
N SER A 18 -10.71 -15.38 -6.81
CA SER A 18 -9.83 -16.34 -7.45
C SER A 18 -10.49 -17.07 -8.61
N SER A 19 -9.67 -17.51 -9.55
CA SER A 19 -10.07 -18.34 -10.66
C SER A 19 -8.98 -19.34 -11.00
N GLY A 20 -9.24 -20.63 -10.81
CA GLY A 20 -8.35 -21.68 -11.30
C GLY A 20 -7.04 -21.85 -10.52
N ILE A 21 -7.05 -21.64 -9.20
CA ILE A 21 -5.87 -21.85 -8.34
C ILE A 21 -5.45 -23.32 -8.33
N ARG A 22 -4.14 -23.55 -8.33
CA ARG A 22 -3.52 -24.88 -8.37
C ARG A 22 -2.45 -25.05 -7.30
N GLU A 23 -2.33 -26.27 -6.81
CA GLU A 23 -1.34 -26.65 -5.80
C GLU A 23 0.12 -26.52 -6.30
N ASP A 24 0.38 -26.79 -7.59
CA ASP A 24 1.70 -26.62 -8.19
C ASP A 24 2.10 -25.15 -8.38
N SER A 25 1.14 -24.31 -8.73
CA SER A 25 1.30 -22.85 -8.76
C SER A 25 1.57 -22.30 -7.36
N ALA A 26 0.88 -22.77 -6.32
CA ALA A 26 1.11 -22.36 -4.94
C ALA A 26 2.55 -22.68 -4.48
N ARG A 27 3.05 -23.89 -4.78
CA ARG A 27 4.46 -24.25 -4.49
C ARG A 27 5.45 -23.31 -5.18
N THR A 28 5.19 -22.98 -6.43
CA THR A 28 6.07 -22.09 -7.19
C THR A 28 6.01 -20.65 -6.69
N ALA A 29 4.83 -20.14 -6.35
CA ALA A 29 4.66 -18.84 -5.73
C ALA A 29 5.42 -18.76 -4.39
N ASN A 30 5.34 -19.81 -3.56
CA ASN A 30 6.10 -19.92 -2.32
C ASN A 30 7.61 -19.81 -2.54
N GLU A 31 8.15 -20.53 -3.54
CA GLU A 31 9.58 -20.50 -3.86
C GLU A 31 10.04 -19.09 -4.26
N VAL A 32 9.32 -18.44 -5.18
CA VAL A 32 9.76 -17.14 -5.73
C VAL A 32 9.54 -15.99 -4.74
N LEU A 33 8.45 -16.00 -3.96
CA LEU A 33 8.18 -14.98 -2.95
C LEU A 33 9.13 -15.13 -1.75
N GLN A 34 9.46 -16.35 -1.35
CA GLN A 34 10.48 -16.56 -0.32
C GLN A 34 11.85 -16.07 -0.78
N GLU A 35 12.22 -16.33 -2.05
CA GLU A 35 13.46 -15.80 -2.60
C GLU A 35 13.46 -14.26 -2.67
N ASP A 36 12.32 -13.65 -3.01
CA ASP A 36 12.17 -12.19 -3.03
C ASP A 36 12.40 -11.57 -1.65
N LEU A 37 11.71 -12.09 -0.63
CA LEU A 37 11.87 -11.69 0.78
C LEU A 37 13.33 -11.78 1.27
N GLU A 38 14.06 -12.80 0.84
CA GLU A 38 15.43 -13.06 1.30
C GLU A 38 16.49 -12.27 0.52
N LYS A 39 16.26 -12.00 -0.75
CA LYS A 39 17.30 -11.50 -1.67
C LYS A 39 17.09 -10.08 -2.17
N HIS A 40 15.88 -9.53 -2.08
CA HIS A 40 15.59 -8.22 -2.63
C HIS A 40 15.16 -7.22 -1.56
N HIS A 41 15.41 -5.94 -1.85
CA HIS A 41 14.89 -4.83 -1.09
C HIS A 41 13.46 -4.51 -1.54
N VAL A 42 12.65 -3.87 -0.69
CA VAL A 42 11.33 -3.34 -1.08
C VAL A 42 11.38 -2.21 -2.14
N TYR A 43 12.59 -1.80 -2.54
CA TYR A 43 12.82 -0.81 -3.59
C TYR A 43 13.71 -1.42 -4.67
N PHE A 44 13.40 -1.17 -5.93
CA PHE A 44 14.25 -1.61 -7.05
C PHE A 44 15.29 -0.57 -7.47
N ASN A 45 15.23 0.67 -6.94
CA ASN A 45 16.24 1.69 -7.21
C ASN A 45 16.46 2.62 -6.00
N ASP A 46 17.44 3.52 -6.11
CA ASP A 46 17.75 4.50 -5.05
C ASP A 46 16.81 5.72 -5.06
N MET A 47 15.96 5.84 -6.09
CA MET A 47 14.90 6.86 -6.15
C MET A 47 13.66 6.49 -5.32
N GLY A 48 13.63 5.29 -4.72
CA GLY A 48 12.53 4.83 -3.89
C GLY A 48 11.36 4.21 -4.67
N PHE A 49 11.60 3.71 -5.89
CA PHE A 49 10.57 2.97 -6.62
C PHE A 49 10.46 1.55 -6.09
N HIS A 50 9.23 1.07 -5.94
CA HIS A 50 8.89 -0.13 -5.17
C HIS A 50 9.04 -1.42 -5.94
N ASN A 51 9.51 -2.46 -5.24
CA ASN A 51 9.46 -3.83 -5.72
C ASN A 51 7.98 -4.27 -5.86
N HIS A 52 7.61 -4.71 -7.07
CA HIS A 52 6.24 -5.12 -7.40
C HIS A 52 6.04 -6.64 -7.42
N ILE A 53 7.08 -7.44 -7.14
CA ILE A 53 7.06 -8.90 -7.27
C ILE A 53 5.93 -9.53 -6.46
N VAL A 54 5.80 -9.15 -5.18
CA VAL A 54 4.74 -9.66 -4.30
C VAL A 54 3.35 -9.42 -4.90
N HIS A 55 3.06 -8.17 -5.32
CA HIS A 55 1.76 -7.81 -5.87
C HIS A 55 1.48 -8.59 -7.17
N HIS A 56 2.46 -8.65 -8.05
CA HIS A 56 2.34 -9.30 -9.35
C HIS A 56 2.13 -10.81 -9.20
N VAL A 57 2.99 -11.49 -8.42
CA VAL A 57 2.95 -12.94 -8.23
C VAL A 57 1.65 -13.37 -7.53
N LEU A 58 1.23 -12.70 -6.46
CA LEU A 58 -0.02 -13.04 -5.77
C LEU A 58 -1.24 -12.82 -6.66
N THR A 59 -1.26 -11.75 -7.44
CA THR A 59 -2.36 -11.47 -8.38
C THR A 59 -2.48 -12.57 -9.43
N ILE A 60 -1.38 -12.92 -10.13
CA ILE A 60 -1.45 -13.93 -11.19
C ILE A 60 -1.68 -15.33 -10.61
N PHE A 61 -1.21 -15.60 -9.38
CA PHE A 61 -1.53 -16.83 -8.66
C PHE A 61 -3.04 -16.95 -8.42
N ALA A 62 -3.68 -15.91 -7.90
CA ALA A 62 -5.13 -15.89 -7.69
C ALA A 62 -5.93 -16.02 -9.00
N LEU A 63 -5.38 -15.51 -10.12
CA LEU A 63 -5.94 -15.64 -11.46
C LEU A 63 -5.63 -16.98 -12.17
N GLY A 64 -4.99 -17.93 -11.48
CA GLY A 64 -4.78 -19.29 -11.97
C GLY A 64 -3.57 -19.47 -12.89
N ALA A 65 -2.57 -18.58 -12.80
CA ALA A 65 -1.32 -18.71 -13.55
C ALA A 65 -0.63 -20.05 -13.26
N SER A 66 -0.05 -20.62 -14.30
CA SER A 66 0.80 -21.81 -14.24
C SER A 66 2.12 -21.54 -13.51
N PRO A 67 2.81 -22.59 -13.02
CA PRO A 67 4.16 -22.48 -12.49
C PRO A 67 5.14 -21.75 -13.43
N GLU A 68 5.02 -22.00 -14.74
CA GLU A 68 5.87 -21.40 -15.77
C GLU A 68 5.64 -19.89 -15.88
N GLU A 69 4.38 -19.45 -15.85
CA GLU A 69 4.01 -18.03 -15.88
C GLU A 69 4.48 -17.29 -14.62
N ILE A 70 4.31 -17.89 -13.43
CA ILE A 70 4.79 -17.32 -12.17
C ILE A 70 6.32 -17.16 -12.19
N LYS A 71 7.05 -18.19 -12.63
CA LYS A 71 8.52 -18.13 -12.77
C LYS A 71 8.95 -17.09 -13.80
N ALA A 72 8.23 -16.97 -14.92
CA ALA A 72 8.54 -16.00 -15.95
C ALA A 72 8.36 -14.56 -15.44
N ALA A 73 7.25 -14.28 -14.76
CA ALA A 73 6.98 -13.00 -14.12
C ALA A 73 8.10 -12.63 -13.12
N TYR A 74 8.41 -13.54 -12.20
CA TYR A 74 9.46 -13.32 -11.21
C TYR A 74 10.85 -13.12 -11.84
N ASN A 75 11.23 -13.93 -12.84
CA ASN A 75 12.53 -13.79 -13.50
C ASN A 75 12.69 -12.46 -14.25
N LYS A 76 11.61 -11.94 -14.82
CA LYS A 76 11.58 -10.61 -15.43
C LYS A 76 11.77 -9.53 -14.37
N ASP A 77 10.98 -9.59 -13.30
CA ASP A 77 10.91 -8.51 -12.31
C ASP A 77 12.11 -8.48 -11.36
N LYS A 78 12.73 -9.63 -11.06
CA LYS A 78 13.92 -9.70 -10.20
C LYS A 78 15.19 -9.12 -10.83
N SER A 79 15.22 -8.99 -12.16
CA SER A 79 16.43 -8.62 -12.93
C SER A 79 16.99 -7.23 -12.62
N TYR A 80 16.16 -6.34 -12.07
CA TYR A 80 16.51 -4.95 -11.75
C TYR A 80 16.30 -4.60 -10.28
N GLN A 81 15.97 -5.57 -9.43
CA GLN A 81 15.75 -5.33 -8.01
C GLN A 81 17.06 -5.00 -7.29
N ARG A 82 16.96 -4.16 -6.25
CA ARG A 82 18.11 -3.97 -5.36
C ARG A 82 18.27 -5.18 -4.47
N PRO A 83 19.50 -5.56 -4.12
CA PRO A 83 19.74 -6.64 -3.19
C PRO A 83 19.22 -6.29 -1.80
N ALA A 84 18.79 -7.30 -1.05
CA ALA A 84 18.53 -7.21 0.37
C ALA A 84 19.79 -6.71 1.10
N LEU A 85 19.57 -5.89 2.12
CA LEU A 85 20.64 -5.32 2.94
C LEU A 85 20.69 -6.03 4.29
N PRO A 86 21.89 -6.19 4.90
CA PRO A 86 21.98 -6.78 6.22
C PRO A 86 21.31 -5.86 7.26
N ALA A 87 20.61 -6.47 8.20
CA ALA A 87 20.10 -5.76 9.37
C ALA A 87 21.19 -5.59 10.42
N ASP A 88 21.14 -4.47 11.16
CA ASP A 88 22.02 -4.16 12.28
C ASP A 88 21.30 -4.45 13.60
N GLN A 89 21.78 -5.45 14.33
CA GLN A 89 21.20 -5.89 15.59
C GLN A 89 21.15 -4.77 16.65
N THR A 90 22.11 -3.83 16.61
CA THR A 90 22.13 -2.69 17.52
C THR A 90 20.96 -1.75 17.24
N VAL A 91 20.69 -1.48 15.95
CA VAL A 91 19.55 -0.66 15.54
C VAL A 91 18.25 -1.38 15.85
N ILE A 92 18.14 -2.67 15.53
CA ILE A 92 16.94 -3.46 15.86
C ILE A 92 16.64 -3.38 17.36
N GLN A 93 17.66 -3.52 18.21
CA GLN A 93 17.46 -3.44 19.66
C GLN A 93 17.03 -2.04 20.13
N SER A 94 17.49 -0.98 19.48
CA SER A 94 17.05 0.39 19.81
C SER A 94 15.60 0.66 19.40
N LEU A 95 15.06 -0.04 18.39
CA LEU A 95 13.67 0.14 17.95
C LEU A 95 12.62 -0.21 19.02
N TYR A 96 12.99 -0.96 20.07
CA TYR A 96 12.11 -1.21 21.21
C TYR A 96 11.92 0.01 22.12
N ASP A 97 12.72 1.06 21.96
CA ASP A 97 12.47 2.37 22.54
C ASP A 97 11.70 3.26 21.55
N LYS A 98 10.55 3.81 21.97
CA LYS A 98 9.68 4.59 21.08
C LYS A 98 10.37 5.84 20.51
N ALA A 99 11.24 6.51 21.28
CA ALA A 99 11.92 7.70 20.81
C ALA A 99 13.00 7.37 19.77
N GLU A 100 13.76 6.28 19.97
CA GLU A 100 14.71 5.78 18.98
C GLU A 100 14.02 5.23 17.73
N PHE A 101 12.87 4.57 17.88
CA PHE A 101 12.03 4.16 16.75
C PHE A 101 11.65 5.36 15.88
N GLN A 102 11.11 6.43 16.49
CA GLN A 102 10.73 7.64 15.77
C GLN A 102 11.91 8.29 15.03
N LYS A 103 13.11 8.32 15.64
CA LYS A 103 14.32 8.83 14.97
C LYS A 103 14.73 8.02 13.75
N CYS A 104 14.30 6.77 13.65
CA CYS A 104 14.61 5.88 12.53
C CYS A 104 13.62 5.99 11.37
N LEU A 105 12.45 6.60 11.56
CA LEU A 105 11.41 6.75 10.56
C LEU A 105 11.86 7.57 9.35
N GLY A 106 11.30 7.26 8.17
CA GLY A 106 11.55 7.97 6.92
C GLY A 106 12.96 7.77 6.35
N ARG A 107 13.72 6.78 6.85
CA ARG A 107 15.10 6.52 6.42
C ARG A 107 15.17 5.19 5.68
N HIS A 108 15.32 5.25 4.36
CA HIS A 108 15.36 4.06 3.48
C HIS A 108 16.34 2.97 3.96
N LYS A 109 17.53 3.38 4.44
CA LYS A 109 18.55 2.45 4.95
C LYS A 109 18.10 1.59 6.13
N ASN A 110 17.05 1.99 6.84
CA ASN A 110 16.54 1.27 8.01
C ASN A 110 15.53 0.16 7.65
N TYR A 111 15.19 -0.02 6.37
CA TYR A 111 14.27 -1.08 5.93
C TYR A 111 14.61 -2.46 6.52
N PRO A 112 15.83 -3.02 6.38
CA PRO A 112 16.12 -4.35 6.93
C PRO A 112 16.00 -4.42 8.45
N ASN A 113 16.24 -3.29 9.15
CA ASN A 113 16.11 -3.21 10.60
C ASN A 113 14.64 -3.24 11.02
N PHE A 114 13.78 -2.49 10.34
CA PHE A 114 12.34 -2.51 10.59
C PHE A 114 11.72 -3.85 10.21
N LEU A 115 12.12 -4.47 9.10
CA LEU A 115 11.66 -5.80 8.72
C LEU A 115 11.99 -6.82 9.81
N ALA A 116 13.26 -6.90 10.22
CA ALA A 116 13.68 -7.80 11.29
C ALA A 116 12.95 -7.53 12.62
N TYR A 117 12.71 -6.26 12.95
CA TYR A 117 11.95 -5.84 14.12
C TYR A 117 10.50 -6.30 14.09
N PHE A 118 9.75 -6.00 13.02
CA PHE A 118 8.35 -6.40 12.90
C PHE A 118 8.19 -7.92 12.83
N GLN A 119 9.15 -8.63 12.24
CA GLN A 119 9.17 -10.10 12.30
C GLN A 119 9.28 -10.62 13.73
N GLN A 120 10.17 -10.06 14.55
CA GLN A 120 10.30 -10.42 15.97
C GLN A 120 9.05 -10.04 16.77
N GLU A 121 8.45 -8.88 16.49
CA GLU A 121 7.23 -8.45 17.17
C GLU A 121 6.05 -9.36 16.87
N MET A 122 5.89 -9.80 15.62
CA MET A 122 4.84 -10.73 15.22
C MET A 122 5.05 -12.12 15.82
N GLU A 123 6.30 -12.59 15.88
CA GLU A 123 6.65 -13.84 16.57
C GLU A 123 6.31 -13.79 18.07
N ARG A 124 6.45 -12.62 18.71
CA ARG A 124 6.21 -12.41 20.15
C ARG A 124 4.74 -12.19 20.50
N LYS A 125 4.04 -11.37 19.71
CA LYS A 125 2.72 -10.83 20.04
C LYS A 125 1.61 -11.36 19.13
N GLY A 126 1.95 -11.95 17.99
CA GLY A 126 1.00 -12.27 16.93
C GLY A 126 0.71 -11.07 16.02
N VAL A 127 0.29 -11.35 14.78
CA VAL A 127 0.08 -10.37 13.71
C VAL A 127 -0.95 -9.30 14.10
N GLU A 128 -2.12 -9.73 14.58
CA GLU A 128 -3.23 -8.81 14.92
C GLU A 128 -2.82 -7.79 15.99
N ASN A 129 -2.09 -8.21 17.03
CA ASN A 129 -1.65 -7.33 18.09
C ASN A 129 -0.62 -6.31 17.59
N VAL A 130 0.29 -6.72 16.69
CA VAL A 130 1.26 -5.80 16.09
C VAL A 130 0.55 -4.78 15.21
N ILE A 131 -0.38 -5.20 14.35
CA ILE A 131 -1.15 -4.27 13.51
C ILE A 131 -1.91 -3.27 14.39
N ASN A 132 -2.62 -3.73 15.43
CA ASN A 132 -3.35 -2.86 16.34
C ASN A 132 -2.43 -1.88 17.08
N GLU A 133 -1.29 -2.35 17.58
CA GLU A 133 -0.34 -1.52 18.33
C GLU A 133 0.25 -0.40 17.46
N TYR A 134 0.70 -0.73 16.25
CA TYR A 134 1.47 0.19 15.40
C TYR A 134 0.63 0.99 14.41
N LEU A 135 -0.62 0.62 14.15
CA LEU A 135 -1.48 1.37 13.20
C LEU A 135 -2.77 1.90 13.82
N PHE A 136 -3.27 1.31 14.92
CA PHE A 136 -4.63 1.60 15.39
C PHE A 136 -4.74 1.92 16.89
N SER A 137 -3.63 2.02 17.62
CA SER A 137 -3.65 2.31 19.06
C SER A 137 -4.01 3.78 19.38
N GLY A 138 -3.96 4.67 18.37
CA GLY A 138 -4.24 6.10 18.50
C GLY A 138 -3.17 6.90 19.25
N ASP A 139 -2.03 6.28 19.56
CA ASP A 139 -0.88 7.01 20.11
C ASP A 139 -0.09 7.72 19.01
N GLU A 140 0.80 8.64 19.39
CA GLU A 140 1.56 9.45 18.43
C GLU A 140 2.34 8.61 17.40
N LEU A 141 2.86 7.45 17.81
CA LEU A 141 3.60 6.58 16.91
C LEU A 141 2.66 5.88 15.93
N ALA A 142 1.52 5.37 16.41
CA ALA A 142 0.53 4.72 15.58
C ALA A 142 -0.09 5.69 14.57
N GLU A 143 -0.44 6.90 14.99
CA GLU A 143 -0.92 7.95 14.08
C GLU A 143 0.12 8.27 13.00
N ASN A 144 1.40 8.36 13.36
CA ASN A 144 2.48 8.61 12.41
C ASN A 144 2.66 7.47 11.39
N LEU A 145 2.60 6.23 11.84
CA LEU A 145 2.72 5.06 10.96
C LEU A 145 1.48 4.87 10.09
N LEU A 146 0.27 5.05 10.63
CA LEU A 146 -0.97 5.01 9.87
C LEU A 146 -0.96 6.04 8.74
N SER A 147 -0.50 7.25 9.03
CA SER A 147 -0.23 8.30 8.05
C SER A 147 0.75 7.87 6.94
N ARG A 148 1.89 7.28 7.32
CA ARG A 148 2.90 6.77 6.37
C ARG A 148 2.45 5.56 5.56
N LEU A 149 1.41 4.85 5.99
CA LEU A 149 0.83 3.72 5.26
C LEU A 149 0.31 4.18 3.89
N PHE A 150 -0.12 5.44 3.78
CA PHE A 150 -0.54 6.10 2.54
C PHE A 150 0.64 6.72 1.77
N GLY A 151 1.87 6.57 2.27
CA GLY A 151 3.10 7.04 1.62
C GLY A 151 3.44 6.27 0.35
N GLY A 152 4.39 6.79 -0.42
CA GLY A 152 4.94 6.07 -1.57
C GLY A 152 3.91 5.67 -2.63
N LEU A 153 2.92 6.52 -2.94
CA LEU A 153 1.79 6.17 -3.83
C LEU A 153 1.03 4.93 -3.34
N LEU A 154 0.72 4.89 -2.03
CA LEU A 154 -0.06 3.84 -1.38
C LEU A 154 0.59 2.45 -1.36
N HIS A 155 1.86 2.30 -1.77
CA HIS A 155 2.48 0.98 -1.84
C HIS A 155 2.51 0.22 -0.50
N PRO A 156 2.76 0.84 0.68
CA PRO A 156 2.68 0.11 1.94
C PRO A 156 1.27 -0.41 2.23
N LEU A 157 0.23 0.39 1.94
CA LEU A 157 -1.16 -0.03 2.09
C LEU A 157 -1.51 -1.19 1.14
N ILE A 158 -1.09 -1.10 -0.13
CA ILE A 158 -1.29 -2.16 -1.11
C ILE A 158 -0.61 -3.45 -0.64
N HIS A 159 0.66 -3.35 -0.21
CA HIS A 159 1.44 -4.49 0.27
C HIS A 159 0.82 -5.12 1.53
N LEU A 160 0.35 -4.29 2.47
CA LEU A 160 -0.37 -4.75 3.65
C LEU A 160 -1.66 -5.48 3.26
N GLY A 161 -2.41 -4.95 2.30
CA GLY A 161 -3.61 -5.56 1.74
C GLY A 161 -3.35 -6.97 1.23
N PHE A 162 -2.33 -7.16 0.39
CA PHE A 162 -1.90 -8.48 -0.08
C PHE A 162 -1.48 -9.41 1.07
N GLY A 163 -0.73 -8.90 2.05
CA GLY A 163 -0.33 -9.69 3.22
C GLY A 163 -1.51 -10.20 4.04
N ILE A 164 -2.55 -9.37 4.22
CA ILE A 164 -3.78 -9.74 4.92
C ILE A 164 -4.64 -10.68 4.07
N GLU A 165 -4.83 -10.36 2.79
CA GLU A 165 -5.70 -11.11 1.88
C GLU A 165 -5.25 -12.57 1.68
N PHE A 166 -3.94 -12.81 1.65
CA PHE A 166 -3.36 -14.13 1.45
C PHE A 166 -2.86 -14.80 2.75
N ASP A 167 -3.16 -14.21 3.92
CA ASP A 167 -2.69 -14.68 5.24
C ASP A 167 -1.17 -14.94 5.29
N GLN A 168 -0.38 -13.95 4.86
CA GLN A 168 1.09 -14.04 4.80
C GLN A 168 1.75 -13.05 5.78
N PRO A 169 2.05 -13.47 7.02
CA PRO A 169 2.66 -12.60 8.03
C PRO A 169 4.00 -12.00 7.62
N ALA A 170 4.79 -12.69 6.78
CA ALA A 170 6.04 -12.14 6.27
C ALA A 170 5.82 -10.90 5.39
N ILE A 171 4.81 -10.92 4.52
CA ILE A 171 4.43 -9.79 3.65
C ILE A 171 3.87 -8.64 4.50
N ILE A 172 3.10 -8.97 5.56
CA ILE A 172 2.64 -7.95 6.51
C ILE A 172 3.85 -7.28 7.20
N ALA A 173 4.88 -8.03 7.57
CA ALA A 173 6.10 -7.46 8.15
C ALA A 173 6.86 -6.56 7.17
N GLU A 174 6.94 -6.95 5.89
CA GLU A 174 7.47 -6.10 4.81
C GLU A 174 6.66 -4.81 4.67
N ALA A 175 5.33 -4.88 4.71
CA ALA A 175 4.45 -3.72 4.59
C ALA A 175 4.66 -2.71 5.74
N LEU A 176 4.77 -3.19 6.98
CA LEU A 176 5.03 -2.33 8.13
C LEU A 176 6.45 -1.75 8.10
N ALA A 177 7.43 -2.52 7.65
CA ALA A 177 8.79 -2.02 7.46
C ALA A 177 8.85 -0.95 6.36
N GLN A 178 8.13 -1.16 5.26
CA GLN A 178 7.98 -0.22 4.17
C GLN A 178 7.28 1.07 4.65
N THR A 179 6.22 0.94 5.45
CA THR A 179 5.53 2.06 6.11
C THR A 179 6.52 2.90 6.92
N ALA A 180 7.35 2.27 7.74
CA ALA A 180 8.29 2.97 8.61
C ALA A 180 9.38 3.75 7.86
N ILE A 181 9.77 3.32 6.66
CA ILE A 181 10.82 4.00 5.88
C ILE A 181 10.31 5.10 4.95
N HIS A 182 9.01 5.21 4.72
CA HIS A 182 8.44 6.24 3.83
C HIS A 182 8.45 7.62 4.48
N GLU A 183 8.59 8.67 3.67
CA GLU A 183 8.39 10.06 4.10
C GLU A 183 6.92 10.35 4.41
N ASP A 184 6.68 11.35 5.26
CA ASP A 184 5.35 11.70 5.78
C ASP A 184 4.84 13.06 5.28
N TRP A 185 5.09 13.39 4.02
CA TRP A 185 4.63 14.68 3.48
C TRP A 185 3.11 14.73 3.28
N MET A 186 2.46 13.59 3.03
CA MET A 186 1.03 13.53 2.72
C MET A 186 0.16 13.87 3.94
N SER A 187 0.64 13.58 5.14
CA SER A 187 -0.10 13.78 6.38
C SER A 187 -0.38 15.26 6.69
N PRO A 188 0.65 16.13 6.78
CA PRO A 188 0.42 17.55 7.01
C PRO A 188 -0.19 18.25 5.80
N MET A 189 0.03 17.76 4.57
CA MET A 189 -0.44 18.42 3.36
C MET A 189 -1.86 18.03 2.96
N PHE A 190 -2.32 16.83 3.30
CA PHE A 190 -3.58 16.28 2.80
C PHE A 190 -4.38 15.51 3.85
N LEU A 191 -3.83 14.45 4.45
CA LEU A 191 -4.63 13.53 5.29
C LEU A 191 -5.24 14.23 6.51
N TRP A 192 -4.42 14.88 7.35
CA TRP A 192 -4.94 15.55 8.55
C TRP A 192 -5.82 16.77 8.22
N PRO A 193 -5.48 17.63 7.24
CA PRO A 193 -6.39 18.70 6.82
C PRO A 193 -7.74 18.19 6.30
N ALA A 194 -7.76 17.13 5.49
CA ALA A 194 -8.98 16.53 4.95
C ALA A 194 -9.84 15.89 6.05
N GLU A 195 -9.24 15.11 6.95
CA GLU A 195 -9.93 14.53 8.10
C GLU A 195 -10.54 15.62 9.01
N LYS A 196 -9.75 16.66 9.31
CA LYS A 196 -10.23 17.80 10.10
C LYS A 196 -11.39 18.52 9.41
N ALA A 197 -11.32 18.70 8.10
CA ALA A 197 -12.40 19.32 7.32
C ALA A 197 -13.66 18.43 7.26
N ALA A 198 -13.51 17.11 7.24
CA ALA A 198 -14.60 16.14 7.32
C ALA A 198 -15.26 16.11 8.71
N GLY A 199 -14.53 16.53 9.74
CA GLY A 199 -15.00 16.61 11.12
C GLY A 199 -14.70 15.37 11.96
N GLY A 200 -13.63 14.63 11.63
CA GLY A 200 -13.17 13.44 12.34
C GLY A 200 -13.97 12.20 11.98
N ILE A 201 -14.59 11.56 12.98
CA ILE A 201 -15.32 10.30 12.81
C ILE A 201 -16.34 10.41 11.67
N GLY A 202 -16.29 9.43 10.77
CA GLY A 202 -17.12 9.36 9.58
C GLY A 202 -18.61 9.48 9.88
N LYS A 203 -19.28 10.33 9.11
CA LYS A 203 -20.73 10.57 9.16
C LYS A 203 -21.37 9.99 7.89
N PRO A 204 -22.70 9.81 7.87
CA PRO A 204 -23.36 9.36 6.66
C PRO A 204 -23.09 10.29 5.48
N GLY A 205 -22.45 9.76 4.44
CA GLY A 205 -22.09 10.48 3.23
C GLY A 205 -23.33 10.82 2.40
N LYS A 206 -23.38 12.05 1.87
CA LYS A 206 -24.56 12.55 1.11
C LYS A 206 -24.35 12.58 -0.40
N LYS A 207 -23.11 12.45 -0.86
CA LYS A 207 -22.74 12.43 -2.26
C LYS A 207 -22.12 11.08 -2.60
N THR A 208 -22.26 10.68 -3.85
CA THR A 208 -21.49 9.57 -4.40
C THR A 208 -20.09 10.03 -4.79
N MET A 209 -19.13 9.12 -4.84
CA MET A 209 -17.76 9.37 -5.25
C MET A 209 -17.72 9.86 -6.70
N VAL A 210 -18.55 9.30 -7.59
CA VAL A 210 -18.72 9.81 -8.96
C VAL A 210 -19.17 11.26 -8.98
N GLN A 211 -20.15 11.65 -8.14
CA GLN A 211 -20.59 13.05 -8.06
C GLN A 211 -19.46 13.97 -7.58
N ILE A 212 -18.70 13.56 -6.56
CA ILE A 212 -17.55 14.32 -6.05
C ILE A 212 -16.49 14.47 -7.16
N LEU A 213 -16.19 13.40 -7.90
CA LEU A 213 -15.23 13.41 -9.01
C LEU A 213 -15.69 14.33 -10.16
N GLU A 214 -16.97 14.30 -10.53
CA GLU A 214 -17.55 15.20 -11.54
C GLU A 214 -17.42 16.67 -11.10
N GLU A 215 -17.70 16.98 -9.84
CA GLU A 215 -17.54 18.33 -9.29
C GLU A 215 -16.06 18.77 -9.24
N MET A 216 -15.14 17.86 -8.93
CA MET A 216 -13.70 18.10 -8.99
C MET A 216 -13.25 18.41 -10.42
N ARG A 217 -13.71 17.63 -11.41
CA ARG A 217 -13.44 17.85 -12.84
C ARG A 217 -13.99 19.19 -13.34
N ALA A 218 -15.15 19.62 -12.83
CA ALA A 218 -15.74 20.92 -13.16
C ALA A 218 -15.01 22.11 -12.52
N ASN A 219 -14.26 21.89 -11.44
CA ASN A 219 -13.47 22.92 -10.79
C ASN A 219 -12.20 23.22 -11.59
N LYS A 220 -12.21 24.30 -12.38
CA LYS A 220 -11.10 24.66 -13.28
C LYS A 220 -9.75 24.77 -12.56
N LYS A 221 -9.70 25.34 -11.35
CA LYS A 221 -8.45 25.53 -10.60
C LYS A 221 -7.86 24.18 -10.19
N LEU A 222 -8.70 23.26 -9.70
CA LEU A 222 -8.27 21.91 -9.35
C LEU A 222 -7.93 21.06 -10.58
N ALA A 223 -8.80 21.07 -11.60
CA ALA A 223 -8.63 20.27 -12.81
C ALA A 223 -7.37 20.64 -13.61
N SER A 224 -6.93 21.91 -13.58
CA SER A 224 -5.70 22.35 -14.22
C SER A 224 -4.49 22.46 -13.27
N SER A 225 -4.59 21.92 -12.04
CA SER A 225 -3.55 22.12 -11.03
C SER A 225 -2.32 21.25 -11.26
N ALA A 226 -2.46 20.02 -11.77
CA ALA A 226 -1.32 19.16 -12.09
C ALA A 226 -0.78 19.43 -13.50
N HIS A 227 0.54 19.51 -13.63
CA HIS A 227 1.23 19.78 -14.90
C HIS A 227 2.19 18.64 -15.26
N PHE A 228 2.44 18.46 -16.56
CA PHE A 228 3.33 17.39 -17.07
C PHE A 228 4.75 17.44 -16.47
N ASN A 229 5.27 18.63 -16.15
CA ASN A 229 6.62 18.79 -15.60
C ASN A 229 6.72 18.67 -14.07
N ASP A 230 5.61 18.52 -13.34
CA ASP A 230 5.69 18.28 -11.89
C ASP A 230 6.37 16.92 -11.61
N ALA A 231 7.34 16.90 -10.70
CA ALA A 231 8.00 15.65 -10.30
C ALA A 231 7.01 14.69 -9.63
N ASN A 232 6.15 15.20 -8.74
CA ASN A 232 5.00 14.49 -8.20
C ASN A 232 3.71 15.28 -8.45
N LYS A 233 2.75 14.71 -9.19
CA LYS A 233 1.51 15.39 -9.58
C LYS A 233 0.61 15.79 -8.42
N MET A 234 0.66 15.02 -7.32
CA MET A 234 -0.11 15.32 -6.12
C MET A 234 0.60 16.38 -5.28
N ARG A 235 1.84 16.12 -4.85
CA ARG A 235 2.60 17.00 -3.95
C ARG A 235 2.95 18.34 -4.60
N ASP A 236 3.58 18.29 -5.77
CA ASP A 236 4.13 19.48 -6.45
C ASP A 236 3.09 20.13 -7.38
N GLY A 237 1.99 19.42 -7.66
CA GLY A 237 0.87 19.87 -8.47
C GLY A 237 -0.35 20.25 -7.63
N VAL A 238 -1.27 19.29 -7.45
CA VAL A 238 -2.58 19.49 -6.81
C VAL A 238 -2.47 20.19 -5.45
N LEU A 239 -1.67 19.66 -4.54
CA LEU A 239 -1.55 20.19 -3.18
C LEU A 239 -0.70 21.47 -3.11
N GLN A 240 0.04 21.80 -4.16
CA GLN A 240 0.77 23.06 -4.26
C GLN A 240 -0.10 24.20 -4.81
N ARG A 241 -1.03 23.91 -5.74
CA ARG A 241 -1.76 24.92 -6.51
C ARG A 241 -3.27 24.98 -6.23
N ALA A 242 -3.85 23.88 -5.77
CA ALA A 242 -5.26 23.79 -5.39
C ALA A 242 -5.48 22.97 -4.08
N PRO A 243 -4.69 23.19 -3.01
CA PRO A 243 -4.82 22.40 -1.78
C PRO A 243 -6.20 22.58 -1.14
N GLU A 244 -6.71 23.81 -1.08
CA GLU A 244 -8.00 24.11 -0.46
C GLU A 244 -9.15 23.42 -1.21
N GLU A 245 -9.13 23.44 -2.54
CA GLU A 245 -10.13 22.73 -3.36
C GLU A 245 -10.05 21.22 -3.14
N MET A 246 -8.85 20.64 -3.17
CA MET A 246 -8.66 19.20 -2.97
C MET A 246 -9.12 18.76 -1.58
N ILE A 247 -8.72 19.48 -0.53
CA ILE A 247 -9.13 19.21 0.86
C ILE A 247 -10.65 19.30 0.99
N ARG A 248 -11.27 20.33 0.41
CA ARG A 248 -12.72 20.51 0.47
C ARG A 248 -13.46 19.33 -0.14
N TYR A 249 -13.10 18.90 -1.35
CA TYR A 249 -13.77 17.78 -2.01
C TYR A 249 -13.49 16.44 -1.33
N ALA A 250 -12.25 16.21 -0.88
CA ALA A 250 -11.91 14.99 -0.12
C ALA A 250 -12.75 14.87 1.17
N ALA A 251 -12.96 15.99 1.87
CA ALA A 251 -13.78 16.03 3.08
C ALA A 251 -15.27 15.73 2.86
N GLU A 252 -15.75 15.75 1.62
CA GLU A 252 -17.14 15.39 1.29
C GLU A 252 -17.34 13.87 1.26
N PHE A 253 -16.28 13.08 1.05
CA PHE A 253 -16.32 11.63 1.14
C PHE A 253 -16.20 11.20 2.60
N THR A 254 -17.33 10.86 3.20
CA THR A 254 -17.44 10.37 4.58
C THR A 254 -18.28 9.11 4.61
N VAL A 255 -17.90 8.18 5.47
CA VAL A 255 -18.53 6.86 5.59
C VAL A 255 -18.84 6.62 7.06
N SER A 256 -20.12 6.43 7.40
CA SER A 256 -20.52 5.95 8.72
C SER A 256 -20.43 4.43 8.79
N SER A 257 -20.39 3.87 10.00
CA SER A 257 -20.23 2.43 10.21
C SER A 257 -21.35 1.60 9.57
N ASP A 258 -22.56 2.15 9.47
CA ASP A 258 -23.72 1.53 8.82
C ASP A 258 -23.73 1.63 7.29
N GLN A 259 -22.85 2.46 6.69
CA GLN A 259 -22.71 2.60 5.24
C GLN A 259 -21.46 1.89 4.67
N LEU A 260 -20.69 1.18 5.50
CA LEU A 260 -19.39 0.65 5.09
C LEU A 260 -19.46 -0.27 3.87
N GLU A 261 -20.42 -1.21 3.86
CA GLU A 261 -20.60 -2.16 2.75
C GLU A 261 -21.07 -1.46 1.47
N GLU A 262 -22.06 -0.57 1.58
CA GLU A 262 -22.57 0.22 0.44
C GLU A 262 -21.45 1.07 -0.18
N LYS A 263 -20.67 1.76 0.65
CA LYS A 263 -19.58 2.62 0.20
C LYS A 263 -18.40 1.85 -0.36
N LEU A 264 -18.15 0.62 0.11
CA LEU A 264 -17.16 -0.27 -0.50
C LEU A 264 -17.57 -0.65 -1.92
N VAL A 265 -18.83 -1.05 -2.14
CA VAL A 265 -19.35 -1.37 -3.48
C VAL A 265 -19.27 -0.15 -4.39
N GLU A 266 -19.72 1.02 -3.90
CA GLU A 266 -19.64 2.28 -4.65
C GLU A 266 -18.19 2.62 -5.06
N MET A 267 -17.23 2.40 -4.15
CA MET A 267 -15.81 2.65 -4.41
C MET A 267 -15.28 1.74 -5.53
N ILE A 268 -15.60 0.44 -5.48
CA ILE A 268 -15.21 -0.54 -6.50
C ILE A 268 -15.83 -0.17 -7.86
N ASP A 269 -17.13 0.11 -7.89
CA ASP A 269 -17.85 0.45 -9.12
C ASP A 269 -17.32 1.73 -9.78
N THR A 270 -16.96 2.72 -8.96
CA THR A 270 -16.39 3.98 -9.46
C THR A 270 -15.06 3.75 -10.17
N VAL A 271 -14.18 2.92 -9.61
CA VAL A 271 -12.90 2.57 -10.25
C VAL A 271 -13.13 1.83 -11.56
N GLY A 272 -13.99 0.81 -11.57
CA GLY A 272 -14.31 0.06 -12.78
C GLY A 272 -14.92 0.94 -13.89
N LYS A 273 -15.72 1.95 -13.53
CA LYS A 273 -16.26 2.93 -14.48
C LYS A 273 -15.15 3.81 -15.07
N GLU A 274 -14.26 4.38 -14.25
CA GLU A 274 -13.18 5.25 -14.74
C GLU A 274 -12.21 4.51 -15.67
N GLU A 275 -11.88 3.24 -15.37
CA GLU A 275 -11.04 2.42 -16.25
C GLU A 275 -11.70 2.16 -17.61
N SER A 276 -13.01 1.89 -17.63
CA SER A 276 -13.76 1.69 -18.87
C SER A 276 -13.85 2.96 -19.73
N GLU A 277 -13.99 4.13 -19.11
CA GLU A 277 -14.00 5.41 -19.82
C GLU A 277 -12.61 5.72 -20.42
N HIS A 278 -11.52 5.51 -19.67
CA HIS A 278 -10.16 5.71 -20.17
C HIS A 278 -9.79 4.74 -21.31
N ALA A 279 -10.22 3.47 -21.23
CA ALA A 279 -10.01 2.50 -22.30
C ALA A 279 -10.72 2.89 -23.61
N LEU A 280 -11.88 3.56 -23.52
CA LEU A 280 -12.60 4.07 -24.69
C LEU A 280 -11.89 5.26 -25.36
N TYR A 281 -11.23 6.13 -24.59
CA TYR A 281 -10.46 7.26 -25.15
C TYR A 281 -9.14 6.84 -25.80
N LEU A 282 -8.48 5.79 -25.30
CA LEU A 282 -7.25 5.26 -25.92
C LEU A 282 -7.52 4.56 -27.27
N ASN A 283 -8.76 4.14 -27.53
CA ASN A 283 -9.16 3.52 -28.80
C ASN A 283 -9.62 4.54 -29.86
N THR A 284 -9.63 5.85 -29.56
CA THR A 284 -10.04 6.88 -30.53
C THR A 284 -8.89 7.66 -31.16
N ASP A 285 -7.64 7.41 -30.77
CA ASP A 285 -6.44 8.06 -31.32
C ASP A 285 -5.67 7.20 -32.35
N GLU A 286 -6.26 6.08 -32.81
CA GLU A 286 -5.76 5.34 -33.98
C GLU A 286 -6.78 5.41 -35.14
N HIS A 287 -6.94 6.57 -35.78
CA HIS A 287 -7.41 6.69 -37.18
C HIS A 287 -6.95 7.99 -37.84
#